data_AF-B0DEF1-F1
#
_entry.id   AF-B0DEF1-F1
#
_cell.length_a   1.000
_cell.length_b   1.000
_cell.length_c   1.000
_cell.angle_alpha   90.00
_cell.angle_beta   90.00
_cell.angle_gamma   90.00
#
_symmetry.space_group_name_H-M   'P 1'
#
loop_
_entity.id
_entity.type
_entity.pdbx_description
1 polymer ?
#
loop_
_entity_poly.entity_id
_entity_poly.type
_entity_poly.pdbx_seq_one_letter_code
_entity_poly.pdbx_strand_id
1 'polypeptide(L)'
;MVPNLNPGEREIIPNFHDECCFHANDKNAEGKVVQDSTKIIFPGSGGNAWWDAEQLLKQMEHVMQIFEAAHPGKQSLFIFDQSSAHASLPPDVLKAFEMNKSDGGKQRTQCDTVIPMTNPAVEHCGKPQKMTLMDGKPKGLQRVLEECGFKVSGLCAKCSPVCPIDDQNCCCAWLLSQQDDFKNQLLLLKSFIKSRGHKCIFLPKFHCELNPIEMYWGWCKYHYCEVEKKTFKEAKEAVNKYLESCPKEVIP
;
A
#
# COMPACT_ATOMS: atom_id res chain seq x y z
N MET A 1 28.66 11.18 11.18
CA MET A 1 28.78 12.50 10.51
C MET A 1 27.35 12.99 10.33
N VAL A 2 26.99 14.16 10.86
CA VAL A 2 25.61 14.68 10.71
C VAL A 2 25.46 15.19 9.27
N PRO A 3 24.44 14.77 8.52
CA PRO A 3 24.26 15.19 7.14
C PRO A 3 23.99 16.71 7.09
N ASN A 4 24.59 17.39 6.11
CA ASN A 4 24.28 18.79 5.84
C ASN A 4 22.98 18.84 5.02
N LEU A 5 21.89 19.30 5.63
CA LEU A 5 20.55 19.33 5.04
C LEU A 5 20.24 20.73 4.49
N ASN A 6 19.58 20.80 3.35
CA ASN A 6 19.08 22.07 2.83
C ASN A 6 17.94 22.61 3.72
N PRO A 7 17.65 23.92 3.70
CA PRO A 7 16.51 24.49 4.41
C PRO A 7 15.21 23.77 4.06
N GLY A 8 14.54 23.20 5.06
CA GLY A 8 13.28 22.44 4.89
C GLY A 8 13.45 20.94 4.66
N GLU A 9 14.68 20.43 4.49
CA GLU A 9 14.94 19.00 4.44
C GLU A 9 14.97 18.40 5.85
N ARG A 10 14.43 17.18 5.97
CA ARG A 10 14.48 16.38 7.18
C ARG A 10 15.39 15.18 6.95
N GLU A 11 16.16 14.82 7.96
CA GLU A 11 16.93 13.57 7.96
C GLU A 11 15.99 12.39 7.71
N ILE A 12 16.34 11.52 6.77
CA ILE A 12 15.54 10.35 6.41
C ILE A 12 16.10 9.13 7.12
N ILE A 13 15.24 8.41 7.83
CA ILE A 13 15.57 7.12 8.45
C ILE A 13 14.83 6.01 7.69
N PRO A 14 15.55 5.07 7.05
CA PRO A 14 14.91 3.91 6.44
C PRO A 14 14.40 2.97 7.53
N ASN A 15 13.17 2.50 7.39
CA ASN A 15 12.58 1.50 8.26
C ASN A 15 11.96 0.39 7.41
N PHE A 16 12.47 -0.83 7.57
CA PHE A 16 11.91 -2.01 6.94
C PHE A 16 10.74 -2.51 7.77
N HIS A 17 9.60 -2.72 7.11
CA HIS A 17 8.39 -3.23 7.72
C HIS A 17 7.93 -4.45 6.94
N ASP A 18 7.61 -5.51 7.65
CA ASP A 18 6.95 -6.70 7.11
C ASP A 18 5.59 -6.86 7.78
N GLU A 19 4.61 -7.41 7.07
CA GLU A 19 3.16 -7.46 7.34
C GLU A 19 2.71 -7.10 8.76
N CYS A 20 3.24 -7.77 9.77
CA CYS A 20 2.87 -7.60 11.18
C CYS A 20 4.02 -7.22 12.13
N CYS A 21 5.24 -7.03 11.65
CA CYS A 21 6.42 -6.73 12.46
C CYS A 21 7.09 -5.42 12.04
N PHE A 22 7.30 -4.57 13.03
CA PHE A 22 8.06 -3.34 12.90
C PHE A 22 9.05 -3.24 14.05
N HIS A 23 10.31 -3.51 13.74
CA HIS A 23 11.41 -3.25 14.66
C HIS A 23 12.03 -1.91 14.32
N ALA A 24 11.34 -0.86 14.75
CA ALA A 24 12.01 0.38 15.05
C ALA A 24 13.04 0.06 16.14
N ASN A 25 14.33 0.15 15.82
CA ASN A 25 15.40 0.20 16.83
C ASN A 25 15.34 1.55 17.61
N ASP A 26 14.14 2.02 17.94
CA ASP A 26 13.81 3.32 18.49
C ASP A 26 14.12 3.29 19.98
N LYS A 27 15.38 3.55 20.26
CA LYS A 27 15.87 3.83 21.59
C LYS A 27 15.55 5.28 21.93
N ASN A 28 15.05 5.54 23.13
CA ASN A 28 15.06 6.91 23.66
C ASN A 28 16.52 7.37 23.85
N ALA A 29 16.70 8.63 24.24
CA ALA A 29 18.02 9.20 24.58
C ALA A 29 18.82 8.40 25.62
N GLU A 30 18.18 7.47 26.34
CA GLU A 30 18.77 6.60 27.38
C GLU A 30 19.08 5.19 26.87
N GLY A 31 18.86 4.89 25.58
CA GLY A 31 19.18 3.59 25.00
C GLY A 31 18.11 2.51 25.17
N LYS A 32 16.93 2.84 25.72
CA LYS A 32 15.83 1.91 26.01
C LYS A 32 14.83 1.91 24.86
N VAL A 33 14.43 0.72 24.39
CA VAL A 33 13.37 0.55 23.38
C VAL A 33 12.09 1.18 23.92
N VAL A 34 11.58 2.18 23.20
CA VAL A 34 10.49 3.04 23.72
C VAL A 34 9.14 2.37 23.60
N GLN A 35 8.92 1.54 22.57
CA GLN A 35 7.74 0.69 22.38
C GLN A 35 7.94 -0.20 21.15
N ASP A 36 7.40 -1.42 21.17
CA ASP A 36 7.30 -2.30 20.00
C ASP A 36 5.86 -2.23 19.45
N SER A 37 5.72 -2.26 18.13
CA SER A 37 4.41 -2.27 17.46
C SER A 37 4.10 -3.60 16.77
N THR A 38 4.96 -4.60 16.94
CA THR A 38 4.76 -5.97 16.47
C THR A 38 3.39 -6.52 16.89
N LYS A 39 2.66 -7.09 15.92
CA LYS A 39 1.35 -7.69 16.11
C LYS A 39 1.42 -9.17 15.80
N ILE A 40 1.35 -10.00 16.83
CA ILE A 40 1.28 -11.45 16.64
C ILE A 40 -0.19 -11.87 16.57
N ILE A 41 -0.57 -12.50 15.47
CA ILE A 41 -1.90 -13.07 15.27
C ILE A 41 -1.84 -14.61 15.28
N PHE A 42 -2.86 -15.24 15.85
CA PHE A 42 -3.02 -16.70 15.84
C PHE A 42 -4.33 -17.05 15.12
N PRO A 43 -4.35 -17.07 13.78
CA PRO A 43 -5.55 -17.39 13.01
C PRO A 43 -5.97 -18.85 13.19
N GLY A 44 -7.28 -19.12 13.15
CA GLY A 44 -7.83 -20.48 13.29
C GLY A 44 -9.25 -20.51 13.87
N SER A 45 -9.82 -21.71 14.04
CA SER A 45 -11.14 -21.87 14.68
C SER A 45 -11.08 -21.38 16.13
N GLY A 46 -11.79 -20.29 16.43
CA GLY A 46 -11.74 -19.60 17.73
C GLY A 46 -10.49 -18.72 17.94
N GLY A 47 -9.68 -18.49 16.89
CA GLY A 47 -8.49 -17.65 16.91
C GLY A 47 -8.72 -16.21 16.42
N ASN A 48 -7.64 -15.50 16.14
CA ASN A 48 -7.69 -14.16 15.55
C ASN A 48 -8.21 -14.19 14.10
N ALA A 49 -8.69 -13.05 13.62
CA ALA A 49 -8.93 -12.87 12.19
C ALA A 49 -7.62 -12.97 11.40
N TRP A 50 -7.73 -13.28 10.11
CA TRP A 50 -6.61 -13.18 9.18
C TRP A 50 -6.13 -11.73 9.08
N TRP A 51 -4.84 -11.54 8.77
CA TRP A 51 -4.27 -10.20 8.58
C TRP A 51 -4.90 -9.52 7.35
N ASP A 52 -5.26 -8.24 7.50
CA ASP A 52 -5.87 -7.45 6.43
C ASP A 52 -5.31 -6.01 6.40
N ALA A 53 -5.69 -5.25 5.38
CA ALA A 53 -5.23 -3.89 5.19
C ALA A 53 -5.70 -2.92 6.28
N GLU A 54 -6.86 -3.14 6.88
CA GLU A 54 -7.36 -2.27 7.95
C GLU A 54 -6.54 -2.45 9.23
N GLN A 55 -6.21 -3.70 9.57
CA GLN A 55 -5.31 -4.04 10.68
C GLN A 55 -3.90 -3.48 10.45
N LEU A 56 -3.39 -3.58 9.21
CA LEU A 56 -2.11 -2.96 8.84
C LEU A 56 -2.12 -1.45 9.02
N LEU A 57 -3.16 -0.73 8.54
CA LEU A 57 -3.23 0.72 8.73
C LEU A 57 -3.26 1.12 10.21
N LYS A 58 -3.99 0.37 11.03
CA LYS A 58 -4.02 0.60 12.49
C LYS A 58 -2.65 0.36 13.13
N GLN A 59 -1.92 -0.66 12.69
CA GLN A 59 -0.54 -0.87 13.13
C GLN A 59 0.35 0.30 12.69
N MET A 60 0.22 0.73 11.43
CA MET A 60 1.03 1.81 10.87
C MET A 60 0.81 3.15 11.56
N GLU A 61 -0.40 3.44 12.04
CA GLU A 61 -0.66 4.60 12.89
C GLU A 61 0.21 4.56 14.15
N HIS A 62 0.23 3.41 14.85
CA HIS A 62 1.03 3.24 16.06
C HIS A 62 2.54 3.28 15.76
N VAL A 63 2.97 2.64 14.68
CA VAL A 63 4.35 2.68 14.17
C VAL A 63 4.83 4.12 13.96
N MET A 64 4.04 4.94 13.28
CA MET A 64 4.39 6.35 13.02
C MET A 64 4.44 7.16 14.30
N GLN A 65 3.53 6.93 15.26
CA GLN A 65 3.58 7.58 16.57
C GLN A 65 4.85 7.25 17.35
N ILE A 66 5.28 5.98 17.36
CA ILE A 66 6.55 5.56 17.98
C ILE A 66 7.73 6.25 17.30
N PHE A 67 7.77 6.23 15.97
CA PHE A 67 8.83 6.86 15.20
C PHE A 67 8.93 8.37 15.45
N GLU A 68 7.81 9.08 15.41
CA GLU A 68 7.75 10.53 15.63
C GLU A 68 8.22 10.91 17.04
N ALA A 69 7.91 10.08 18.05
CA ALA A 69 8.37 10.27 19.42
C ALA A 69 9.87 9.99 19.60
N ALA A 70 10.38 8.94 18.93
CA ALA A 70 11.78 8.54 19.02
C ALA A 70 12.72 9.42 18.18
N HIS A 71 12.22 9.97 17.06
CA HIS A 71 12.99 10.75 16.11
C HIS A 71 12.36 12.12 15.79
N PRO A 72 12.26 13.03 16.79
CA PRO A 72 11.65 14.35 16.57
C PRO A 72 12.31 15.11 15.41
N GLY A 73 11.49 15.65 14.50
CA GLY A 73 11.96 16.43 13.35
C GLY A 73 12.53 15.62 12.19
N LYS A 74 12.61 14.29 12.29
CA LYS A 74 13.06 13.42 11.21
C LYS A 74 11.89 12.90 10.37
N GLN A 75 12.21 12.21 9.27
CA GLN A 75 11.23 11.61 8.37
C GLN A 75 11.53 10.12 8.16
N SER A 76 10.57 9.24 8.46
CA SER A 76 10.70 7.83 8.10
C SER A 76 10.56 7.62 6.58
N LEU A 77 11.41 6.75 6.04
CA LEU A 77 11.22 6.05 4.77
C LEU A 77 10.81 4.62 5.07
N PHE A 78 9.52 4.33 5.00
CA PHE A 78 9.01 2.97 5.17
C PHE A 78 9.24 2.14 3.90
N ILE A 79 9.83 0.97 4.08
CA ILE A 79 10.20 0.05 3.01
C ILE A 79 9.43 -1.24 3.25
N PHE A 80 8.56 -1.59 2.32
CA PHE A 80 7.72 -2.77 2.39
C PHE A 80 8.09 -3.76 1.30
N ASP A 81 7.89 -5.04 1.58
CA ASP A 81 7.77 -6.05 0.54
C ASP A 81 6.44 -5.89 -0.24
N GLN A 82 6.20 -6.74 -1.24
CA GLN A 82 4.98 -6.72 -2.04
C GLN A 82 3.98 -7.79 -1.60
N SER A 83 3.42 -7.64 -0.40
CA SER A 83 2.30 -8.46 0.08
C SER A 83 0.94 -8.00 -0.48
N SER A 84 -0.07 -8.86 -0.38
CA SER A 84 -1.44 -8.53 -0.81
C SER A 84 -2.05 -7.40 0.02
N ALA A 85 -1.75 -7.34 1.33
CA ALA A 85 -2.23 -6.27 2.20
C ALA A 85 -1.63 -4.90 1.79
N HIS A 86 -0.34 -4.88 1.46
CA HIS A 86 0.39 -3.71 0.97
C HIS A 86 -0.18 -3.16 -0.34
N ALA A 87 -0.66 -4.06 -1.22
CA ALA A 87 -1.24 -3.73 -2.52
C ALA A 87 -2.71 -3.27 -2.47
N SER A 88 -3.26 -3.02 -1.28
CA SER A 88 -4.66 -2.58 -1.15
C SER A 88 -4.86 -1.15 -1.66
N LEU A 89 -5.89 -0.98 -2.48
CA LEU A 89 -6.32 0.32 -2.99
C LEU A 89 -7.51 0.84 -2.16
N PRO A 90 -7.74 2.16 -2.10
CA PRO A 90 -8.95 2.73 -1.53
C PRO A 90 -10.23 2.12 -2.14
N PRO A 91 -11.33 1.99 -1.38
CA PRO A 91 -12.57 1.37 -1.87
C PRO A 91 -13.20 2.14 -3.05
N ASP A 92 -12.96 3.44 -3.13
CA ASP A 92 -13.44 4.37 -4.15
C ASP A 92 -12.40 4.68 -5.23
N VAL A 93 -11.24 4.02 -5.25
CA VAL A 93 -10.17 4.21 -6.24
C VAL A 93 -10.65 4.16 -7.71
N LEU A 94 -9.99 4.81 -8.64
CA LEU A 94 -10.31 4.70 -10.07
C LEU A 94 -9.92 3.32 -10.64
N LYS A 95 -10.88 2.58 -11.24
CA LYS A 95 -10.62 1.34 -12.01
C LYS A 95 -11.58 1.20 -13.17
N ALA A 96 -11.07 1.37 -14.38
CA ALA A 96 -11.87 1.29 -15.60
C ALA A 96 -12.50 -0.10 -15.82
N PHE A 97 -11.77 -1.18 -15.55
CA PHE A 97 -12.27 -2.54 -15.73
C PHE A 97 -13.40 -2.95 -14.77
N GLU A 98 -13.68 -2.16 -13.73
CA GLU A 98 -14.79 -2.37 -12.80
C GLU A 98 -16.00 -1.46 -13.10
N MET A 99 -15.92 -0.64 -14.16
CA MET A 99 -17.01 0.25 -14.58
C MET A 99 -17.94 -0.41 -15.60
N ASN A 100 -19.18 0.07 -15.68
CA ASN A 100 -20.13 -0.25 -16.75
C ASN A 100 -19.87 0.63 -17.97
N LYS A 101 -20.34 0.21 -19.16
CA LYS A 101 -20.27 1.07 -20.36
C LYS A 101 -21.14 2.32 -20.21
N SER A 102 -22.38 2.10 -19.81
CA SER A 102 -23.39 3.13 -19.57
C SER A 102 -23.44 3.55 -18.10
N ASP A 103 -24.06 4.69 -17.83
CA ASP A 103 -24.25 5.20 -16.48
C ASP A 103 -25.12 4.27 -15.62
N GLY A 104 -24.87 4.25 -14.30
CA GLY A 104 -25.62 3.47 -13.33
C GLY A 104 -25.32 1.96 -13.38
N GLY A 105 -26.32 1.15 -13.04
CA GLY A 105 -26.20 -0.30 -12.93
C GLY A 105 -25.42 -0.77 -11.69
N LYS A 106 -25.17 -2.08 -11.62
CA LYS A 106 -24.37 -2.68 -10.53
C LYS A 106 -22.89 -2.44 -10.78
N GLN A 107 -22.40 -1.28 -10.34
CA GLN A 107 -20.97 -0.94 -10.27
C GLN A 107 -20.71 -0.13 -9.00
N ARG A 108 -19.46 -0.10 -8.51
CA ARG A 108 -19.09 0.72 -7.35
C ARG A 108 -18.96 2.19 -7.73
N THR A 109 -19.22 3.06 -6.77
CA THR A 109 -18.91 4.49 -6.90
C THR A 109 -17.40 4.70 -6.75
N GLN A 110 -16.82 5.46 -7.67
CA GLN A 110 -15.40 5.81 -7.66
C GLN A 110 -15.23 7.30 -7.35
N CYS A 111 -14.08 7.70 -6.83
CA CYS A 111 -13.77 9.05 -6.42
C CYS A 111 -13.64 10.00 -7.62
N ASP A 112 -13.92 11.27 -7.40
CA ASP A 112 -13.68 12.30 -8.41
C ASP A 112 -12.17 12.48 -8.65
N THR A 113 -11.82 12.98 -9.82
CA THR A 113 -10.43 13.17 -10.24
C THR A 113 -10.26 14.49 -10.99
N VAL A 114 -9.05 14.73 -11.48
CA VAL A 114 -8.70 15.82 -12.40
C VAL A 114 -8.10 15.19 -13.64
N ILE A 115 -8.56 15.62 -14.82
CA ILE A 115 -8.07 15.11 -16.10
C ILE A 115 -6.55 15.36 -16.18
N PRO A 116 -5.72 14.32 -16.37
CA PRO A 116 -4.26 14.47 -16.35
C PRO A 116 -3.77 15.48 -17.38
N MET A 117 -2.66 16.17 -17.08
CA MET A 117 -1.99 17.06 -18.04
C MET A 117 -1.42 16.31 -19.25
N THR A 118 -1.26 15.00 -19.13
CA THR A 118 -0.83 14.06 -20.18
C THR A 118 -1.98 13.61 -21.08
N ASN A 119 -3.23 14.04 -20.82
CA ASN A 119 -4.38 13.71 -21.65
C ASN A 119 -4.19 14.25 -23.08
N PRO A 120 -4.45 13.46 -24.14
CA PRO A 120 -4.24 13.88 -25.53
C PRO A 120 -5.11 15.08 -25.95
N ALA A 121 -6.32 15.22 -25.40
CA ALA A 121 -7.18 16.37 -25.64
C ALA A 121 -6.79 17.49 -24.67
N VAL A 122 -5.87 18.34 -25.11
CA VAL A 122 -5.21 19.39 -24.30
C VAL A 122 -6.21 20.38 -23.68
N GLU A 123 -7.29 20.66 -24.39
CA GLU A 123 -8.37 21.54 -23.94
C GLU A 123 -9.15 20.98 -22.74
N HIS A 124 -9.02 19.68 -22.44
CA HIS A 124 -9.63 19.04 -21.28
C HIS A 124 -8.68 18.90 -20.08
N CYS A 125 -7.36 19.02 -20.29
CA CYS A 125 -6.36 18.87 -19.23
C CYS A 125 -6.63 19.79 -18.03
N GLY A 126 -6.43 19.26 -16.82
CA GLY A 126 -6.58 20.02 -15.57
C GLY A 126 -8.03 20.30 -15.15
N LYS A 127 -9.03 19.93 -15.95
CA LYS A 127 -10.44 20.09 -15.57
C LYS A 127 -10.85 19.05 -14.51
N PRO A 128 -11.69 19.42 -13.53
CA PRO A 128 -12.29 18.46 -12.62
C PRO A 128 -13.16 17.44 -13.37
N GLN A 129 -12.98 16.16 -13.04
CA GLN A 129 -13.74 15.06 -13.61
C GLN A 129 -14.56 14.39 -12.49
N LYS A 130 -15.88 14.64 -12.53
CA LYS A 130 -16.83 13.98 -11.62
C LYS A 130 -17.06 12.54 -12.06
N MET A 131 -17.04 11.59 -11.14
CA MET A 131 -17.29 10.17 -11.41
C MET A 131 -18.73 9.72 -11.09
N THR A 132 -19.56 10.66 -10.64
CA THR A 132 -20.99 10.49 -10.38
C THR A 132 -21.82 11.55 -11.10
N LEU A 133 -23.05 11.19 -11.43
CA LEU A 133 -24.09 12.11 -11.90
C LEU A 133 -24.70 12.87 -10.71
N MET A 134 -25.47 13.92 -11.00
CA MET A 134 -26.15 14.73 -9.97
C MET A 134 -27.16 13.92 -9.14
N ASP A 135 -27.73 12.86 -9.70
CA ASP A 135 -28.65 11.94 -9.01
C ASP A 135 -27.93 10.84 -8.21
N GLY A 136 -26.60 10.93 -8.10
CA GLY A 136 -25.75 9.99 -7.38
C GLY A 136 -25.39 8.72 -8.16
N LYS A 137 -25.88 8.53 -9.38
CA LYS A 137 -25.53 7.35 -10.18
C LYS A 137 -24.06 7.41 -10.63
N PRO A 138 -23.31 6.29 -10.57
CA PRO A 138 -21.95 6.24 -11.10
C PRO A 138 -21.95 6.45 -12.62
N LYS A 139 -20.99 7.22 -13.13
CA LYS A 139 -20.83 7.40 -14.58
C LYS A 139 -20.30 6.15 -15.26
N GLY A 140 -20.72 5.92 -16.49
CA GLY A 140 -20.22 4.85 -17.34
C GLY A 140 -18.92 5.23 -18.06
N LEU A 141 -18.19 4.21 -18.52
CA LEU A 141 -16.96 4.35 -19.30
C LEU A 141 -17.13 5.29 -20.50
N GLN A 142 -18.24 5.15 -21.23
CA GLN A 142 -18.49 5.94 -22.43
C GLN A 142 -18.54 7.44 -22.10
N ARG A 143 -19.33 7.82 -21.08
CA ARG A 143 -19.48 9.21 -20.67
C ARG A 143 -18.17 9.80 -20.19
N VAL A 144 -17.45 9.10 -19.31
CA VAL A 144 -16.17 9.60 -18.76
C VAL A 144 -15.16 9.83 -19.87
N LEU A 145 -15.05 8.91 -20.84
CA LEU A 145 -14.16 9.08 -21.98
C LEU A 145 -14.57 10.25 -22.90
N GLU A 146 -15.87 10.39 -23.19
CA GLU A 146 -16.38 11.51 -23.99
C GLU A 146 -16.14 12.86 -23.31
N GLU A 147 -16.31 12.94 -21.98
CA GLU A 147 -16.01 14.14 -21.17
C GLU A 147 -14.50 14.48 -21.16
N CYS A 148 -13.64 13.46 -21.29
CA CYS A 148 -12.19 13.63 -21.46
C CYS A 148 -11.74 13.91 -22.92
N GLY A 149 -12.69 14.04 -23.86
CA GLY A 149 -12.41 14.38 -25.26
C GLY A 149 -12.18 13.20 -26.20
N PHE A 150 -12.41 11.96 -25.74
CA PHE A 150 -12.24 10.77 -26.57
C PHE A 150 -13.48 10.45 -27.41
N LYS A 151 -13.27 9.99 -28.64
CA LYS A 151 -14.31 9.43 -29.49
C LYS A 151 -14.38 7.91 -29.29
N VAL A 152 -15.47 7.43 -28.69
CA VAL A 152 -15.62 6.01 -28.32
C VAL A 152 -16.74 5.29 -29.07
N SER A 153 -17.29 5.93 -30.11
CA SER A 153 -18.31 5.34 -30.98
C SER A 153 -17.78 4.05 -31.61
N GLY A 154 -18.51 2.95 -31.42
CA GLY A 154 -18.12 1.62 -31.94
C GLY A 154 -17.23 0.79 -31.01
N LEU A 155 -16.68 1.37 -29.93
CA LEU A 155 -15.92 0.60 -28.96
C LEU A 155 -16.83 -0.26 -28.07
N CYS A 156 -16.43 -1.49 -27.80
CA CYS A 156 -17.08 -2.32 -26.80
C CYS A 156 -16.70 -1.85 -25.39
N ALA A 157 -17.45 -2.29 -24.38
CA ALA A 157 -17.16 -1.94 -22.99
C ALA A 157 -15.80 -2.49 -22.54
N LYS A 158 -15.63 -3.81 -22.73
CA LYS A 158 -14.50 -4.64 -22.32
C LYS A 158 -14.37 -5.74 -23.36
N CYS A 159 -13.14 -6.07 -23.74
CA CYS A 159 -12.89 -7.26 -24.55
C CYS A 159 -13.17 -8.53 -23.73
N SER A 160 -13.52 -9.61 -24.43
CA SER A 160 -13.68 -10.95 -23.85
C SER A 160 -12.88 -11.95 -24.70
N PRO A 161 -12.09 -12.85 -24.10
CA PRO A 161 -11.86 -13.00 -22.65
C PRO A 161 -10.89 -11.95 -22.07
N VAL A 162 -9.98 -11.42 -22.88
CA VAL A 162 -8.96 -10.41 -22.51
C VAL A 162 -8.77 -9.41 -23.64
N CYS A 163 -8.17 -8.25 -23.35
CA CYS A 163 -7.81 -7.28 -24.38
C CYS A 163 -6.66 -7.83 -25.25
N PRO A 164 -6.67 -7.58 -26.57
CA PRO A 164 -5.53 -7.89 -27.43
C PRO A 164 -4.28 -7.15 -26.96
N ILE A 165 -3.11 -7.78 -27.09
CA ILE A 165 -1.83 -7.19 -26.68
C ILE A 165 -1.42 -6.07 -27.64
N ASP A 166 -1.71 -6.24 -28.94
CA ASP A 166 -1.21 -5.37 -30.01
C ASP A 166 -2.18 -4.22 -30.37
N ASP A 167 -3.37 -4.19 -29.76
CA ASP A 167 -4.38 -3.16 -30.05
C ASP A 167 -4.55 -2.20 -28.86
N GLN A 168 -3.96 -1.02 -29.01
CA GLN A 168 -4.01 0.07 -28.04
C GLN A 168 -5.33 0.84 -28.05
N ASN A 169 -6.37 0.41 -28.76
CA ASN A 169 -7.68 1.08 -28.74
C ASN A 169 -8.84 0.07 -28.79
N CYS A 170 -8.64 -1.11 -28.21
CA CYS A 170 -9.56 -2.25 -28.38
C CYS A 170 -10.93 -2.06 -27.69
N CYS A 171 -11.01 -1.35 -26.56
CA CYS A 171 -12.24 -1.14 -25.80
C CYS A 171 -12.19 0.08 -24.88
N CYS A 172 -13.36 0.52 -24.41
CA CYS A 172 -13.46 1.67 -23.49
C CYS A 172 -12.65 1.47 -22.20
N ALA A 173 -12.75 0.29 -21.58
CA ALA A 173 -12.07 0.02 -20.32
C ALA A 173 -10.54 0.09 -20.44
N TRP A 174 -9.99 -0.45 -21.54
CA TRP A 174 -8.55 -0.38 -21.79
C TRP A 174 -8.12 1.07 -22.00
N LEU A 175 -8.80 1.82 -22.89
CA LEU A 175 -8.46 3.21 -23.20
C LEU A 175 -8.46 4.10 -21.94
N LEU A 176 -9.48 3.95 -21.10
CA LEU A 176 -9.57 4.70 -19.85
C LEU A 176 -8.50 4.23 -18.84
N SER A 177 -8.19 2.93 -18.78
CA SER A 177 -7.16 2.39 -17.87
C SER A 177 -5.74 2.92 -18.14
N GLN A 178 -5.47 3.40 -19.37
CA GLN A 178 -4.18 3.96 -19.73
C GLN A 178 -4.02 5.44 -19.37
N GLN A 179 -5.10 6.13 -19.01
CA GLN A 179 -5.02 7.50 -18.51
C GLN A 179 -4.27 7.53 -17.18
N ASP A 180 -3.41 8.54 -16.98
CA ASP A 180 -2.48 8.56 -15.84
C ASP A 180 -3.17 8.60 -14.49
N ASP A 181 -4.34 9.23 -14.39
CA ASP A 181 -5.17 9.18 -13.20
C ASP A 181 -5.64 7.74 -12.94
N PHE A 182 -6.18 7.00 -13.91
CA PHE A 182 -6.56 5.60 -13.72
C PHE A 182 -5.38 4.65 -13.47
N LYS A 183 -4.25 4.89 -14.14
CA LYS A 183 -3.07 4.03 -14.09
C LYS A 183 -2.27 4.18 -12.80
N ASN A 184 -2.08 5.41 -12.34
CA ASN A 184 -1.18 5.74 -11.24
C ASN A 184 -1.92 5.92 -9.91
N GLN A 185 -2.97 5.12 -9.69
CA GLN A 185 -3.71 5.13 -8.44
C GLN A 185 -2.80 4.77 -7.26
N LEU A 186 -2.87 5.58 -6.20
CA LEU A 186 -2.04 5.39 -5.02
C LEU A 186 -2.63 4.31 -4.10
N LEU A 187 -1.75 3.41 -3.66
CA LEU A 187 -2.07 2.41 -2.64
C LEU A 187 -2.48 3.09 -1.33
N LEU A 188 -3.42 2.47 -0.62
CA LEU A 188 -4.00 2.99 0.63
C LEU A 188 -2.92 3.20 1.71
N LEU A 189 -2.01 2.24 1.83
CA LEU A 189 -0.86 2.35 2.72
C LEU A 189 0.04 3.54 2.36
N LYS A 190 0.32 3.71 1.06
CA LYS A 190 1.19 4.78 0.56
C LYS A 190 0.57 6.16 0.76
N SER A 191 -0.73 6.30 0.54
CA SER A 191 -1.43 7.57 0.77
C SER A 191 -1.47 7.92 2.25
N PHE A 192 -1.72 6.93 3.12
CA PHE A 192 -1.72 7.10 4.57
C PHE A 192 -0.36 7.53 5.13
N ILE A 193 0.72 6.86 4.73
CA ILE A 193 2.07 7.23 5.17
C ILE A 193 2.45 8.63 4.69
N LYS A 194 2.09 8.98 3.46
CA LYS A 194 2.36 10.32 2.90
C LYS A 194 1.57 11.42 3.61
N SER A 195 0.32 11.17 4.02
CA SER A 195 -0.49 12.18 4.72
C SER A 195 0.08 12.52 6.09
N ARG A 196 0.82 11.60 6.72
CA ARG A 196 1.63 11.82 7.94
C ARG A 196 2.99 12.46 7.67
N GLY A 197 3.27 12.82 6.41
CA GLY A 197 4.52 13.47 6.03
C GLY A 197 5.72 12.53 6.00
N HIS A 198 5.53 11.22 5.85
CA HIS A 198 6.59 10.22 5.69
C HIS A 198 6.70 9.72 4.23
N LYS A 199 7.74 8.95 3.93
CA LYS A 199 7.97 8.34 2.60
C LYS A 199 7.70 6.84 2.64
N CYS A 200 7.30 6.29 1.49
CA CYS A 200 6.99 4.88 1.34
C CYS A 200 7.48 4.36 -0.02
N ILE A 201 8.21 3.25 -0.02
CA ILE A 201 8.63 2.50 -1.20
C ILE A 201 8.26 1.02 -1.04
N PHE A 202 8.02 0.36 -2.17
CA PHE A 202 7.76 -1.07 -2.24
C PHE A 202 8.90 -1.75 -2.99
N LEU A 203 9.45 -2.81 -2.41
CA LEU A 203 10.46 -3.63 -3.05
C LEU A 203 9.87 -4.37 -4.26
N PRO A 204 10.69 -4.78 -5.24
CA PRO A 204 10.25 -5.62 -6.34
C PRO A 204 9.59 -6.92 -5.87
N LYS A 205 8.56 -7.38 -6.61
CA LYS A 205 7.89 -8.66 -6.32
C LYS A 205 8.87 -9.82 -6.49
N PHE A 206 8.82 -10.77 -5.55
CA PHE A 206 9.64 -12.00 -5.56
C PHE A 206 11.16 -11.77 -5.38
N HIS A 207 11.53 -10.67 -4.73
CA HIS A 207 12.92 -10.33 -4.43
C HIS A 207 13.15 -10.19 -2.92
N CYS A 208 12.96 -11.28 -2.17
CA CYS A 208 13.10 -11.27 -0.71
C CYS A 208 14.55 -10.99 -0.26
N GLU A 209 15.54 -11.25 -1.11
CA GLU A 209 16.94 -10.91 -0.88
C GLU A 209 17.20 -9.40 -0.73
N LEU A 210 16.26 -8.56 -1.18
CA LEU A 210 16.33 -7.10 -1.05
C LEU A 210 15.68 -6.58 0.24
N ASN A 211 15.07 -7.46 1.04
CA ASN A 211 14.39 -7.09 2.27
C ASN A 211 15.18 -7.62 3.49
N PRO A 212 16.04 -6.81 4.13
CA PRO A 212 16.88 -7.26 5.23
C PRO A 212 16.10 -7.81 6.44
N ILE A 213 14.81 -7.48 6.59
CA ILE A 213 13.96 -8.06 7.65
C ILE A 213 13.79 -9.58 7.49
N GLU A 214 14.03 -10.13 6.30
CA GLU A 214 14.05 -11.58 6.07
C GLU A 214 15.19 -12.27 6.83
N MET A 215 16.29 -11.56 7.14
CA MET A 215 17.35 -12.09 7.99
C MET A 215 16.89 -12.22 9.44
N TYR A 216 16.15 -11.22 9.95
CA TYR A 216 15.50 -11.26 11.26
C TYR A 216 14.54 -12.45 11.34
N TRP A 217 13.70 -12.63 10.32
CA TRP A 217 12.79 -13.77 10.26
C TRP A 217 13.50 -15.11 10.14
N GLY A 218 14.57 -15.18 9.34
CA GLY A 218 15.41 -16.37 9.22
C GLY A 218 15.98 -16.79 10.57
N TRP A 219 16.52 -15.84 11.34
CA TRP A 219 17.04 -16.07 12.69
C TRP A 219 15.95 -16.54 13.65
N CYS A 220 14.82 -15.84 13.69
CA CYS A 220 13.71 -16.18 14.60
C CYS A 220 13.12 -17.55 14.29
N LYS A 221 12.90 -17.85 13.00
CA LYS A 221 12.36 -19.15 12.56
C LYS A 221 13.34 -20.29 12.83
N TYR A 222 14.64 -20.07 12.61
CA TYR A 222 15.67 -21.07 12.88
C TYR A 222 15.65 -21.49 14.35
N HIS A 223 15.76 -20.54 15.28
CA HIS A 223 15.77 -20.86 16.71
C HIS A 223 14.40 -21.29 17.25
N TYR A 224 13.32 -20.78 16.67
CA TYR A 224 12.00 -21.34 16.92
C TYR A 224 12.01 -22.83 16.59
N CYS A 225 12.51 -23.27 15.43
CA CYS A 225 12.51 -24.68 15.06
C CYS A 225 13.43 -25.59 15.91
N GLU A 226 14.46 -25.07 16.57
CA GLU A 226 15.39 -25.87 17.39
C GLU A 226 14.77 -26.44 18.67
N VAL A 227 13.73 -25.79 19.21
CA VAL A 227 13.11 -26.22 20.47
C VAL A 227 11.92 -27.14 20.23
N GLU A 228 11.79 -28.21 21.01
CA GLU A 228 10.57 -29.02 21.01
C GLU A 228 9.42 -28.22 21.65
N LYS A 229 8.22 -28.27 21.05
CA LYS A 229 6.98 -27.66 21.57
C LYS A 229 5.91 -28.73 21.58
N LYS A 230 5.44 -29.11 22.76
CA LYS A 230 4.43 -30.16 22.95
C LYS A 230 3.02 -29.59 22.94
N THR A 231 2.88 -28.31 23.25
CA THR A 231 1.60 -27.63 23.31
C THR A 231 1.57 -26.37 22.45
N PHE A 232 0.36 -25.95 22.03
CA PHE A 232 0.21 -24.69 21.31
C PHE A 232 0.61 -23.49 22.17
N LYS A 233 0.42 -23.57 23.48
CA LYS A 233 0.87 -22.53 24.43
C LYS A 233 2.40 -22.36 24.39
N GLU A 234 3.14 -23.46 24.48
CA GLU A 234 4.61 -23.45 24.34
C GLU A 234 5.05 -22.88 22.98
N ALA A 235 4.28 -23.16 21.93
CA ALA A 235 4.54 -22.57 20.62
C ALA A 235 4.38 -21.04 20.63
N LYS A 236 3.33 -20.49 21.25
CA LYS A 236 3.17 -19.03 21.39
C LYS A 236 4.28 -18.40 22.22
N GLU A 237 4.67 -19.04 23.31
CA GLU A 237 5.76 -18.57 24.19
C GLU A 237 7.11 -18.58 23.44
N ALA A 238 7.37 -19.62 22.65
CA ALA A 238 8.57 -19.71 21.82
C ALA A 238 8.62 -18.61 20.75
N VAL A 239 7.49 -18.27 20.10
CA VAL A 239 7.43 -17.15 19.14
C VAL A 239 7.87 -15.85 19.83
N ASN A 240 7.24 -15.47 20.95
CA ASN A 240 7.59 -14.24 21.66
C ASN A 240 9.06 -14.23 22.09
N LYS A 241 9.54 -15.33 22.68
CA LYS A 241 10.93 -15.47 23.13
C LYS A 241 11.92 -15.19 22.00
N TYR A 242 11.70 -15.76 20.81
CA TYR A 242 12.66 -15.61 19.71
C TYR A 242 12.52 -14.28 18.97
N LEU A 243 11.32 -13.71 18.90
CA LEU A 243 11.16 -12.35 18.38
C LEU A 243 11.91 -11.31 19.24
N GLU A 244 11.87 -11.46 20.57
CA GLU A 244 12.52 -10.53 21.50
C GLU A 244 14.04 -10.78 21.67
N SER A 245 14.52 -11.99 21.37
CA SER A 245 15.93 -12.36 21.57
C SER A 245 16.80 -12.23 20.34
N CYS A 246 16.24 -11.84 19.19
CA CYS A 246 17.04 -11.61 17.99
C CYS A 246 18.07 -10.50 18.24
N PRO A 247 19.38 -10.76 18.01
CA PRO A 247 20.41 -9.76 18.24
C PRO A 247 20.20 -8.52 17.37
N LYS A 248 20.53 -7.35 17.90
CA LYS A 248 20.35 -6.08 17.18
C LYS A 248 21.23 -5.98 15.95
N GLU A 249 22.33 -6.73 15.89
CA GLU A 249 23.20 -6.81 14.72
C GLU A 249 22.55 -7.54 13.55
N VAL A 250 21.49 -8.32 13.80
CA VAL A 250 20.69 -9.03 12.79
C VAL A 250 19.49 -8.19 12.34
N ILE A 251 19.08 -7.22 13.16
CA ILE A 251 17.98 -6.30 12.85
C ILE A 251 18.54 -5.15 11.99
N PRO A 252 18.05 -4.96 10.76
CA PRO A 252 18.55 -3.93 9.84
C PRO A 252 18.30 -2.49 10.28
#